data_AF-B9FZZ5-F1
#
_entry.id   AF-B9FZZ5-F1
#
_cell.length_a   1.000
_cell.length_b   1.000
_cell.length_c   1.000
_cell.angle_alpha   90.00
_cell.angle_beta   90.00
_cell.angle_gamma   90.00
#
_symmetry.space_group_name_H-M   'P 1'
#
loop_
_entity.id
_entity.type
_entity.pdbx_description
1 polymer ?
#
loop_
_entity_poly.entity_id
_entity_poly.type
_entity_poly.pdbx_seq_one_letter_code
_entity_poly.pdbx_strand_id
1 'polypeptide(L)'
;MAAAAKTAVQPAVVVGGGRVGQALLSMGPPGADVLVGRGEKVPEDAPGPILVCTRNDDLDAVLDATPRSRWRDLVFFQNGMLDPWFESKGLVDANQVLAYFAVSKLGEPPVDGITDTNPEGLTAAFGNWAPAVATRLQNGGLTCKVLEKEAFQKQMLEKLIWISAFMLVGARHPGATVGAVEKEYQSEVASLIAELASAAAEERGLTFDAGIEERLCAYSRAVAHFPTAVKEASPAYHKLSI
;
A
#
# COMPACT_ATOMS: atom_id res chain seq x y z
N MET A 1 -11.33 -26.18 14.05
CA MET A 1 -11.63 -24.88 13.43
C MET A 1 -12.28 -25.16 12.09
N ALA A 2 -13.57 -24.84 11.92
CA ALA A 2 -14.20 -24.92 10.60
C ALA A 2 -13.59 -23.82 9.71
N ALA A 3 -13.19 -24.16 8.49
CA ALA A 3 -12.79 -23.16 7.51
C ALA A 3 -14.00 -22.23 7.27
N ALA A 4 -13.83 -20.93 7.53
CA ALA A 4 -14.86 -19.95 7.19
C ALA A 4 -15.14 -20.05 5.68
N ALA A 5 -16.42 -20.05 5.29
CA ALA A 5 -16.78 -20.05 3.89
C ALA A 5 -16.25 -18.77 3.24
N LYS A 6 -15.45 -18.92 2.18
CA LYS A 6 -14.93 -17.78 1.42
C LYS A 6 -16.09 -17.01 0.78
N THR A 7 -16.11 -15.69 0.95
CA THR A 7 -17.09 -14.80 0.31
C THR A 7 -16.84 -14.76 -1.20
N ALA A 8 -17.86 -14.54 -2.04
CA ALA A 8 -17.67 -14.40 -3.47
C ALA A 8 -16.75 -13.20 -3.79
N VAL A 9 -15.69 -13.44 -4.58
CA VAL A 9 -14.73 -12.41 -5.01
C VAL A 9 -14.98 -12.09 -6.48
N GLN A 10 -15.01 -10.80 -6.82
CA GLN A 10 -15.14 -10.38 -8.21
C GLN A 10 -13.86 -10.66 -9.00
N PRO A 11 -13.98 -11.09 -10.28
CA PRO A 11 -12.84 -11.11 -11.19
C PRO A 11 -12.19 -9.73 -11.27
N ALA A 12 -10.89 -9.70 -11.50
CA ALA A 12 -10.13 -8.46 -11.63
C ALA A 12 -9.11 -8.55 -12.77
N VAL A 13 -8.71 -7.39 -13.26
CA VAL A 13 -7.46 -7.24 -14.01
C VAL A 13 -6.36 -6.90 -13.01
N VAL A 14 -5.23 -7.61 -13.05
CA VAL A 14 -4.06 -7.34 -12.22
C VAL A 14 -2.94 -6.83 -13.12
N VAL A 15 -2.54 -5.57 -12.94
CA VAL A 15 -1.46 -4.96 -13.73
C VAL A 15 -0.16 -5.09 -12.94
N GLY A 16 0.78 -5.87 -13.48
CA GLY A 16 2.08 -6.13 -12.87
C GLY A 16 2.15 -7.46 -12.10
N GLY A 17 2.81 -8.45 -12.70
CA GLY A 17 2.99 -9.81 -12.13
C GLY A 17 4.07 -9.94 -11.07
N GLY A 18 4.32 -8.89 -10.29
CA GLY A 18 5.26 -8.90 -9.17
C GLY A 18 4.73 -9.67 -7.95
N ARG A 19 5.41 -9.55 -6.82
CA ARG A 19 5.05 -10.25 -5.57
C ARG A 19 3.61 -9.95 -5.12
N VAL A 20 3.25 -8.68 -5.02
CA VAL A 20 1.89 -8.25 -4.65
C VAL A 20 0.86 -8.68 -5.71
N GLY A 21 1.15 -8.47 -7.00
CA GLY A 21 0.23 -8.85 -8.08
C GLY A 21 -0.08 -10.36 -8.10
N GLN A 22 0.94 -11.21 -7.96
CA GLN A 22 0.73 -12.66 -7.87
C GLN A 22 -0.02 -13.07 -6.60
N ALA A 23 0.24 -12.42 -5.47
CA ALA A 23 -0.53 -12.65 -4.26
C ALA A 23 -2.02 -12.34 -4.50
N LEU A 24 -2.34 -11.18 -5.10
CA LEU A 24 -3.72 -10.79 -5.40
C LEU A 24 -4.41 -11.72 -6.41
N LEU A 25 -3.69 -12.24 -7.42
CA LEU A 25 -4.22 -13.26 -8.34
C LEU A 25 -4.59 -14.54 -7.61
N SER A 26 -3.75 -15.00 -6.67
CA SER A 26 -4.03 -16.22 -5.89
C SER A 26 -5.20 -16.08 -4.92
N MET A 27 -5.57 -14.84 -4.57
CA MET A 27 -6.75 -14.51 -3.77
C MET A 27 -8.02 -14.33 -4.61
N GLY A 28 -7.89 -14.30 -5.93
CA GLY A 28 -9.00 -14.13 -6.85
C GLY A 28 -9.80 -15.40 -7.10
N PRO A 29 -10.93 -15.28 -7.83
CA PRO A 29 -11.66 -16.44 -8.33
C PRO A 29 -10.79 -17.28 -9.29
N PRO A 30 -10.75 -18.62 -9.14
CA PRO A 30 -9.93 -19.49 -9.98
C PRO A 30 -10.20 -19.29 -11.48
N GLY A 31 -9.16 -18.93 -12.23
CA GLY A 31 -9.19 -18.83 -13.69
C GLY A 31 -9.99 -17.65 -14.26
N ALA A 32 -10.46 -16.72 -13.44
CA ALA A 32 -11.28 -15.59 -13.90
C ALA A 32 -10.54 -14.24 -13.91
N ASP A 33 -9.42 -14.11 -13.20
CA ASP A 33 -8.59 -12.91 -13.26
C ASP A 33 -7.73 -12.86 -14.52
N VAL A 34 -7.42 -11.63 -14.97
CA VAL A 34 -6.50 -11.37 -16.08
C VAL A 34 -5.23 -10.73 -15.54
N LEU A 35 -4.07 -11.33 -15.80
CA LEU A 35 -2.78 -10.71 -15.55
C LEU A 35 -2.35 -9.90 -16.77
N VAL A 36 -1.99 -8.63 -16.56
CA VAL A 36 -1.45 -7.72 -17.59
C VAL A 36 -0.01 -7.40 -17.26
N GLY A 37 0.88 -7.74 -18.17
CA GLY A 37 2.32 -7.49 -18.12
C GLY A 37 2.74 -6.14 -18.72
N ARG A 38 4.04 -5.88 -18.71
CA ARG A 38 4.62 -4.66 -19.29
C ARG A 38 4.37 -4.64 -20.80
N GLY A 39 3.76 -3.56 -21.31
CA GLY A 39 3.49 -3.36 -22.73
C GLY A 39 2.19 -3.99 -23.24
N GLU A 40 1.48 -4.76 -22.40
CA GLU A 40 0.17 -5.30 -22.73
C GLU A 40 -0.93 -4.27 -22.45
N LYS A 41 -2.04 -4.36 -23.19
CA LYS A 41 -3.20 -3.49 -22.99
C LYS A 41 -4.14 -4.08 -21.95
N VAL A 42 -4.76 -3.22 -21.15
CA VAL A 42 -5.87 -3.63 -20.29
C VAL A 42 -7.09 -3.91 -21.15
N PRO A 43 -7.74 -5.09 -21.03
CA PRO A 43 -8.93 -5.42 -21.82
C PRO A 43 -10.09 -4.46 -21.49
N GLU A 44 -10.78 -3.98 -22.52
CA GLU A 44 -11.86 -3.02 -22.36
C GLU A 44 -13.10 -3.64 -21.69
N ASP A 45 -13.38 -4.91 -22.00
CA ASP A 45 -14.55 -5.68 -21.61
C ASP A 45 -14.36 -6.52 -20.33
N ALA A 46 -13.13 -6.62 -19.81
CA ALA A 46 -12.87 -7.36 -18.57
C ALA A 46 -13.65 -6.75 -17.39
N PRO A 47 -14.47 -7.53 -16.65
CA PRO A 47 -15.26 -7.00 -15.56
C PRO A 47 -14.40 -6.67 -14.33
N GLY A 48 -14.95 -5.85 -13.43
CA GLY A 48 -14.38 -5.65 -12.11
C GLY A 48 -13.22 -4.63 -12.04
N PRO A 49 -12.52 -4.59 -10.88
CA PRO A 49 -11.46 -3.63 -10.64
C PRO A 49 -10.18 -3.96 -11.42
N ILE A 50 -9.36 -2.93 -11.63
CA ILE A 50 -8.01 -3.03 -12.19
C ILE A 50 -7.01 -2.76 -11.07
N LEU A 51 -6.41 -3.82 -10.52
CA LEU A 51 -5.48 -3.75 -9.40
C LEU A 51 -4.08 -3.40 -9.93
N VAL A 52 -3.61 -2.18 -9.66
CA VAL A 52 -2.34 -1.66 -10.16
C VAL A 52 -1.23 -1.99 -9.17
N CYS A 53 -0.38 -2.95 -9.52
CA CYS A 53 0.70 -3.48 -8.68
C CYS A 53 2.09 -3.25 -9.30
N THR A 54 2.22 -2.19 -10.09
CA THR A 54 3.47 -1.71 -10.67
C THR A 54 4.17 -0.69 -9.76
N ARG A 55 5.36 -0.23 -10.15
CA ARG A 55 6.06 0.87 -9.47
C ARG A 55 5.44 2.22 -9.84
N ASN A 56 5.74 3.23 -9.02
CA ASN A 56 5.30 4.61 -9.23
C ASN A 56 5.76 5.15 -10.60
N ASP A 57 7.00 4.89 -11.01
CA ASP A 57 7.55 5.34 -12.31
C ASP A 57 6.85 4.72 -13.54
N ASP A 58 6.11 3.62 -13.36
CA ASP A 58 5.40 2.95 -14.45
C ASP A 58 3.92 3.40 -14.56
N LEU A 59 3.42 4.26 -13.67
CA LEU A 59 1.99 4.61 -13.60
C LEU A 59 1.47 5.31 -14.86
N ASP A 60 2.26 6.18 -15.49
CA ASP A 60 1.86 6.83 -16.74
C ASP A 60 1.65 5.80 -17.86
N ALA A 61 2.51 4.78 -17.94
CA ALA A 61 2.36 3.70 -18.92
C ALA A 61 1.13 2.83 -18.63
N VAL A 62 0.74 2.67 -17.37
CA VAL A 62 -0.52 1.99 -17.00
C VAL A 62 -1.72 2.77 -17.53
N LEU A 63 -1.73 4.10 -17.40
CA LEU A 63 -2.79 4.94 -17.94
C LEU A 63 -2.87 4.84 -19.47
N ASP A 64 -1.73 4.88 -20.17
CA ASP A 64 -1.67 4.73 -21.63
C ASP A 64 -2.11 3.34 -22.13
N ALA A 65 -1.90 2.31 -21.30
CA ALA A 65 -2.35 0.95 -21.55
C ALA A 65 -3.82 0.70 -21.21
N THR A 66 -4.46 1.60 -20.47
CA THR A 66 -5.83 1.44 -19.97
C THR A 66 -6.81 2.29 -20.77
N PRO A 67 -7.88 1.70 -21.34
CA PRO A 67 -8.94 2.48 -21.98
C PRO A 67 -9.47 3.57 -21.04
N ARG A 68 -9.64 4.80 -21.54
CA ARG A 68 -10.06 5.95 -20.70
C ARG A 68 -11.38 5.69 -19.97
N SER A 69 -12.29 4.93 -20.60
CA SER A 69 -13.57 4.48 -20.02
C SER A 69 -13.41 3.63 -18.76
N ARG A 70 -12.25 2.98 -18.59
CA ARG A 70 -11.90 2.09 -17.49
C ARG A 70 -11.04 2.74 -16.41
N TRP A 71 -10.65 4.00 -16.55
CA TRP A 71 -9.82 4.68 -15.56
C TRP A 71 -10.46 4.75 -14.17
N ARG A 72 -11.80 4.84 -14.11
CA ARG A 72 -12.56 4.79 -12.85
C ARG A 72 -12.44 3.45 -12.10
N ASP A 73 -12.00 2.40 -12.79
CA ASP A 73 -11.85 1.06 -12.23
C ASP A 73 -10.43 0.77 -11.73
N LEU A 74 -9.49 1.70 -11.94
CA LEU A 74 -8.12 1.59 -11.43
C LEU A 74 -8.13 1.67 -9.89
N VAL A 75 -7.41 0.73 -9.28
CA VAL A 75 -7.16 0.63 -7.85
C VAL A 75 -5.65 0.63 -7.61
N PHE A 76 -5.16 1.70 -7.01
CA PHE A 76 -3.72 1.94 -6.83
C PHE A 76 -3.23 1.36 -5.49
N PHE A 77 -2.24 0.46 -5.55
CA PHE A 77 -1.59 -0.16 -4.38
C PHE A 77 -0.24 0.49 -4.01
N GLN A 78 0.02 1.64 -4.60
CA GLN A 78 1.31 2.32 -4.52
C GLN A 78 1.55 2.91 -3.12
N ASN A 79 2.83 3.01 -2.77
CA ASN A 79 3.27 3.77 -1.60
C ASN A 79 3.48 5.24 -1.98
N GLY A 80 3.41 6.13 -0.99
CA GLY A 80 3.69 7.55 -1.16
C GLY A 80 2.44 8.42 -1.27
N MET A 81 2.65 9.70 -1.55
CA MET A 81 1.59 10.70 -1.74
C MET A 81 1.31 10.85 -3.24
N LEU A 82 0.28 10.18 -3.73
CA LEU A 82 -0.10 10.22 -5.14
C LEU A 82 -1.02 11.39 -5.50
N ASP A 83 -1.53 12.16 -4.52
CA ASP A 83 -2.47 13.26 -4.76
C ASP A 83 -2.04 14.21 -5.89
N PRO A 84 -0.80 14.73 -5.96
CA PRO A 84 -0.40 15.62 -7.04
C PRO A 84 -0.43 14.95 -8.42
N TRP A 85 -0.08 13.65 -8.46
CA TRP A 85 -0.15 12.88 -9.70
C TRP A 85 -1.61 12.65 -10.11
N PHE A 86 -2.49 12.26 -9.18
CA PHE A 86 -3.92 12.10 -9.46
C PHE A 86 -4.56 13.40 -9.97
N GLU A 87 -4.27 14.53 -9.33
CA GLU A 87 -4.75 15.85 -9.77
C GLU A 87 -4.30 16.14 -11.21
N SER A 88 -3.03 15.92 -11.54
CA SER A 88 -2.48 16.16 -12.89
C SER A 88 -3.15 15.32 -13.99
N LYS A 89 -3.74 14.18 -13.64
CA LYS A 89 -4.40 13.25 -14.59
C LYS A 89 -5.93 13.38 -14.60
N GLY A 90 -6.49 14.19 -13.70
CA GLY A 90 -7.94 14.28 -13.48
C GLY A 90 -8.51 13.02 -12.83
N LEU A 91 -7.75 12.41 -11.93
CA LEU A 91 -8.06 11.19 -11.18
C LEU A 91 -8.30 11.47 -9.69
N VAL A 92 -8.78 12.68 -9.36
CA VAL A 92 -9.19 13.03 -8.00
C VAL A 92 -10.24 12.00 -7.55
N ASP A 93 -10.06 11.46 -6.35
CA ASP A 93 -10.88 10.36 -5.78
C ASP A 93 -10.72 8.99 -6.45
N ALA A 94 -9.59 8.73 -7.12
CA ALA A 94 -9.23 7.39 -7.57
C ALA A 94 -9.25 6.37 -6.41
N ASN A 95 -9.59 5.12 -6.73
CA ASN A 95 -9.58 4.03 -5.76
C ASN A 95 -8.16 3.73 -5.33
N GLN A 96 -7.94 3.54 -4.04
CA GLN A 96 -6.60 3.37 -3.48
C GLN A 96 -6.58 2.30 -2.40
N VAL A 97 -5.41 1.69 -2.20
CA VAL A 97 -5.14 0.72 -1.15
C VAL A 97 -3.83 1.07 -0.46
N LEU A 98 -3.91 1.36 0.83
CA LEU A 98 -2.76 1.44 1.70
C LEU A 98 -2.41 0.02 2.15
N ALA A 99 -1.55 -0.66 1.39
CA ALA A 99 -1.10 -2.00 1.72
C ALA A 99 -0.17 -1.99 2.95
N TYR A 100 -0.59 -2.60 4.06
CA TYR A 100 0.25 -2.81 5.25
C TYR A 100 0.67 -4.27 5.42
N PHE A 101 0.41 -5.11 4.42
CA PHE A 101 0.94 -6.46 4.33
C PHE A 101 2.24 -6.48 3.53
N ALA A 102 3.04 -7.52 3.72
CA ALA A 102 4.28 -7.71 2.98
C ALA A 102 4.32 -9.10 2.32
N VAL A 103 4.83 -9.17 1.09
CA VAL A 103 5.12 -10.43 0.41
C VAL A 103 6.64 -10.58 0.31
N SER A 104 7.21 -11.45 1.12
CA SER A 104 8.67 -11.63 1.21
C SER A 104 9.26 -12.16 -0.10
N LYS A 105 8.66 -13.21 -0.68
CA LYS A 105 9.08 -13.78 -1.97
C LYS A 105 7.89 -14.14 -2.85
N LEU A 106 8.13 -14.27 -4.15
CA LEU A 106 7.10 -14.65 -5.11
C LEU A 106 6.53 -16.03 -4.75
N GLY A 107 5.20 -16.12 -4.64
CA GLY A 107 4.50 -17.34 -4.28
C GLY A 107 4.44 -17.64 -2.78
N GLU A 108 5.12 -16.86 -1.92
CA GLU A 108 4.92 -16.94 -0.48
C GLU A 108 3.62 -16.21 -0.08
N PRO A 109 2.89 -16.71 0.93
CA PRO A 109 1.71 -16.02 1.44
C PRO A 109 2.12 -14.66 2.03
N PRO A 110 1.31 -13.62 1.84
CA PRO A 110 1.55 -12.32 2.47
C PRO A 110 1.45 -12.42 4.00
N VAL A 111 2.25 -11.62 4.68
CA VAL A 111 2.17 -11.39 6.12
C VAL A 111 1.36 -10.12 6.35
N ASP A 112 0.31 -10.21 7.15
CA ASP A 112 -0.57 -9.08 7.44
C ASP A 112 0.07 -8.04 8.38
N GLY A 113 -0.36 -6.79 8.26
CA GLY A 113 0.07 -5.65 9.08
C GLY A 113 -0.72 -5.53 10.38
N ILE A 114 -0.95 -6.65 11.08
CA ILE A 114 -1.58 -6.66 12.40
C ILE A 114 -0.51 -6.37 13.45
N THR A 115 -0.83 -5.46 14.38
CA THR A 115 0.06 -5.09 15.48
C THR A 115 -0.68 -5.20 16.82
N ASP A 116 0.06 -5.08 17.91
CA ASP A 116 -0.46 -4.92 19.27
C ASP A 116 -1.34 -3.67 19.44
N THR A 117 -1.02 -2.58 18.73
CA THR A 117 -1.81 -1.34 18.74
C THR A 117 -2.98 -1.35 17.74
N ASN A 118 -2.95 -2.26 16.76
CA ASN A 118 -3.95 -2.37 15.69
C ASN A 118 -4.28 -3.85 15.43
N PRO A 119 -4.96 -4.53 16.38
CA PRO A 119 -5.34 -5.94 16.25
C PRO A 119 -6.31 -6.20 15.08
N GLU A 120 -7.02 -5.16 14.64
CA GLU A 120 -7.90 -5.17 13.46
C GLU A 120 -7.15 -5.00 12.13
N GLY A 121 -5.83 -4.76 12.20
CA GLY A 121 -4.94 -4.60 11.06
C GLY A 121 -4.91 -3.20 10.45
N LEU A 122 -3.83 -2.91 9.73
CA LEU A 122 -3.57 -1.58 9.17
C LEU A 122 -3.92 -1.45 7.69
N THR A 123 -4.09 -2.53 6.93
CA THR A 123 -4.40 -2.39 5.49
C THR A 123 -5.75 -1.69 5.31
N ALA A 124 -5.82 -0.67 4.44
CA ALA A 124 -7.03 0.10 4.20
C ALA A 124 -7.27 0.35 2.71
N ALA A 125 -8.53 0.38 2.30
CA ALA A 125 -8.97 0.65 0.95
C ALA A 125 -9.98 1.81 0.91
N PHE A 126 -9.92 2.61 -0.15
CA PHE A 126 -10.80 3.75 -0.42
C PHE A 126 -11.31 3.72 -1.86
N GLY A 127 -12.51 4.27 -2.07
CA GLY A 127 -13.17 4.38 -3.37
C GLY A 127 -14.22 3.28 -3.62
N ASN A 128 -14.85 3.35 -4.79
CA ASN A 128 -15.95 2.48 -5.18
C ASN A 128 -15.59 0.98 -5.17
N TRP A 129 -14.32 0.66 -5.44
CA TRP A 129 -13.83 -0.73 -5.44
C TRP A 129 -13.33 -1.23 -4.09
N ALA A 130 -13.31 -0.37 -3.05
CA ALA A 130 -12.78 -0.75 -1.73
C ALA A 130 -13.46 -1.98 -1.11
N PRO A 131 -14.80 -2.15 -1.14
CA PRO A 131 -15.43 -3.36 -0.61
C PRO A 131 -15.01 -4.65 -1.33
N ALA A 132 -14.84 -4.59 -2.65
CA ALA A 132 -14.41 -5.74 -3.46
C ALA A 132 -12.95 -6.12 -3.16
N VAL A 133 -12.08 -5.11 -3.01
CA VAL A 133 -10.69 -5.31 -2.59
C VAL A 133 -10.61 -5.89 -1.19
N ALA A 134 -11.36 -5.35 -0.24
CA ALA A 134 -11.38 -5.84 1.14
C ALA A 134 -11.81 -7.31 1.19
N THR A 135 -12.87 -7.66 0.46
CA THR A 135 -13.34 -9.06 0.34
C THR A 135 -12.25 -9.98 -0.22
N ARG A 136 -11.54 -9.54 -1.26
CA ARG A 136 -10.43 -10.30 -1.86
C ARG A 136 -9.30 -10.52 -0.84
N LEU A 137 -8.85 -9.47 -0.16
CA LEU A 137 -7.79 -9.54 0.84
C LEU A 137 -8.17 -10.44 2.03
N GLN A 138 -9.41 -10.33 2.54
CA GLN A 138 -9.94 -11.15 3.61
C GLN A 138 -9.99 -12.64 3.24
N ASN A 139 -10.37 -12.96 2.00
CA ASN A 139 -10.30 -14.33 1.49
C ASN A 139 -8.87 -14.88 1.34
N GLY A 140 -7.89 -13.97 1.25
CA GLY A 140 -6.46 -14.24 1.33
C GLY A 140 -5.91 -14.35 2.75
N GLY A 141 -6.75 -14.20 3.77
CA GLY A 141 -6.34 -14.21 5.18
C GLY A 141 -5.75 -12.89 5.67
N LEU A 142 -5.94 -11.80 4.93
CA LEU A 142 -5.49 -10.45 5.29
C LEU A 142 -6.65 -9.59 5.78
N THR A 143 -6.39 -8.75 6.76
CA THR A 143 -7.27 -7.66 7.17
C THR A 143 -7.31 -6.58 6.09
N CYS A 144 -8.46 -5.90 5.99
CA CYS A 144 -8.59 -4.71 5.17
C CYS A 144 -9.79 -3.89 5.66
N LYS A 145 -9.53 -2.64 6.04
CA LYS A 145 -10.54 -1.64 6.37
C LYS A 145 -11.06 -0.99 5.09
N VAL A 146 -12.36 -0.72 5.02
CA VAL A 146 -12.91 0.22 4.04
C VAL A 146 -13.09 1.55 4.75
N LEU A 147 -12.39 2.58 4.29
CA LEU A 147 -12.37 3.88 4.92
C LEU A 147 -12.99 4.94 4.02
N GLU A 148 -13.68 5.89 4.64
CA GLU A 148 -14.09 7.13 4.01
C GLU A 148 -12.90 8.08 3.83
N LYS A 149 -13.06 9.08 2.96
CA LYS A 149 -11.99 9.95 2.49
C LYS A 149 -11.11 10.52 3.59
N GLU A 150 -11.71 11.16 4.61
CA GLU A 150 -10.93 11.80 5.69
C GLU A 150 -10.11 10.79 6.50
N ALA A 151 -10.71 9.66 6.88
CA ALA A 151 -10.03 8.61 7.63
C ALA A 151 -8.91 7.96 6.80
N PHE A 152 -9.16 7.73 5.50
CA PHE A 152 -8.17 7.22 4.58
C PHE A 152 -6.98 8.18 4.43
N GLN A 153 -7.24 9.49 4.30
CA GLN A 153 -6.20 10.50 4.18
C GLN A 153 -5.32 10.61 5.43
N LYS A 154 -5.92 10.56 6.63
CA LYS A 154 -5.15 10.52 7.89
C LYS A 154 -4.23 9.30 7.91
N GLN A 155 -4.75 8.12 7.58
CA GLN A 155 -3.94 6.90 7.57
C GLN A 155 -2.88 6.88 6.46
N MET A 156 -3.17 7.47 5.30
CA MET A 156 -2.20 7.64 4.21
C MET A 156 -1.01 8.49 4.66
N LEU A 157 -1.27 9.57 5.39
CA LEU A 157 -0.23 10.43 5.94
C LEU A 157 0.56 9.74 7.05
N GLU A 158 -0.10 8.99 7.95
CA GLU A 158 0.63 8.18 8.94
C GLU A 158 1.57 7.18 8.25
N LYS A 159 1.10 6.52 7.19
CA LYS A 159 1.95 5.62 6.37
C LYS A 159 3.13 6.37 5.75
N LEU A 160 2.88 7.54 5.19
CA LEU A 160 3.92 8.36 4.57
C LEU A 160 4.96 8.80 5.59
N ILE A 161 4.52 9.28 6.77
CA ILE A 161 5.38 9.66 7.88
C ILE A 161 6.22 8.46 8.32
N TRP A 162 5.62 7.28 8.44
CA TRP A 162 6.34 6.05 8.77
C TRP A 162 7.44 5.72 7.76
N ILE A 163 7.11 5.65 6.47
CA ILE A 163 8.10 5.35 5.43
C ILE A 163 9.21 6.41 5.44
N SER A 164 8.84 7.70 5.47
CA SER A 164 9.81 8.80 5.48
C SER A 164 10.73 8.73 6.69
N ALA A 165 10.20 8.57 7.90
CA ALA A 165 10.98 8.60 9.12
C ALA A 165 11.93 7.39 9.22
N PHE A 166 11.40 6.18 9.07
CA PHE A 166 12.17 4.96 9.24
C PHE A 166 13.21 4.76 8.13
N MET A 167 12.86 5.07 6.88
CA MET A 167 13.80 4.92 5.77
C MET A 167 14.89 6.00 5.79
N LEU A 168 14.56 7.25 6.17
CA LEU A 168 15.54 8.33 6.23
C LEU A 168 16.52 8.14 7.39
N VAL A 169 16.04 7.81 8.59
CA VAL A 169 16.92 7.48 9.72
C VAL A 169 17.77 6.28 9.38
N GLY A 170 17.18 5.22 8.82
CA GLY A 170 17.93 4.05 8.38
C GLY A 170 19.01 4.34 7.34
N ALA A 171 18.76 5.26 6.40
CA ALA A 171 19.78 5.67 5.43
C ALA A 171 20.97 6.41 6.05
N ARG A 172 20.80 7.04 7.22
CA ARG A 172 21.91 7.61 8.01
C ARG A 172 22.75 6.55 8.72
N HIS A 173 22.22 5.33 8.87
CA HIS A 173 22.82 4.21 9.60
C HIS A 173 23.00 3.00 8.66
N PRO A 174 24.08 2.95 7.86
CA PRO A 174 24.24 1.96 6.80
C PRO A 174 24.04 0.52 7.26
N GLY A 175 23.13 -0.20 6.60
CA GLY A 175 22.81 -1.60 6.91
C GLY A 175 21.75 -1.79 8.00
N ALA A 176 21.22 -0.71 8.59
CA ALA A 176 20.14 -0.81 9.57
C ALA A 176 18.86 -1.40 8.94
N THR A 177 18.26 -2.35 9.65
CA THR A 177 16.90 -2.82 9.36
C THR A 177 15.88 -1.90 10.01
N VAL A 178 14.60 -2.01 9.63
CA VAL A 178 13.52 -1.25 10.27
C VAL A 178 13.49 -1.48 11.79
N GLY A 179 13.73 -2.72 12.24
CA GLY A 179 13.79 -3.05 13.66
C GLY A 179 15.01 -2.47 14.37
N ALA A 180 16.16 -2.38 13.70
CA ALA A 180 17.34 -1.70 14.25
C ALA A 180 17.05 -0.19 14.41
N VAL A 181 16.37 0.42 13.44
CA VAL A 181 15.92 1.82 13.51
C VAL A 181 14.96 2.05 14.67
N GLU A 182 13.96 1.18 14.84
CA GLU A 182 13.01 1.27 15.96
C GLU A 182 13.70 1.12 17.33
N LYS A 183 14.67 0.20 17.45
CA LYS A 183 15.27 -0.17 18.74
C LYS A 183 16.49 0.68 19.13
N GLU A 184 17.38 0.97 18.18
CA GLU A 184 18.68 1.59 18.45
C GLU A 184 18.68 3.10 18.18
N TYR A 185 17.80 3.57 17.31
CA TYR A 185 17.72 4.96 16.87
C TYR A 185 16.35 5.60 17.17
N GLN A 186 15.68 5.12 18.22
CA GLN A 186 14.32 5.51 18.59
C GLN A 186 14.15 7.03 18.73
N SER A 187 15.11 7.72 19.34
CA SER A 187 15.03 9.17 19.55
C SER A 187 15.08 9.97 18.23
N GLU A 188 15.89 9.52 17.26
CA GLU A 188 15.95 10.13 15.92
C GLU A 188 14.61 9.96 15.19
N VAL A 189 14.06 8.74 15.26
CA VAL A 189 12.78 8.41 14.64
C VAL A 189 11.63 9.19 15.28
N ALA A 190 11.56 9.22 16.60
CA ALA A 190 10.52 9.93 17.34
C ALA A 190 10.54 11.43 17.01
N SER A 191 11.74 12.04 16.98
CA SER A 191 11.91 13.44 16.59
C SER A 191 11.41 13.69 15.17
N LEU A 192 11.76 12.83 14.22
CA LEU A 192 11.36 13.01 12.82
C LEU A 192 9.87 12.72 12.60
N ILE A 193 9.28 11.76 13.29
CA ILE A 193 7.83 11.52 13.29
C ILE A 193 7.10 12.77 13.78
N ALA A 194 7.54 13.37 14.89
CA ALA A 194 6.92 14.57 15.45
C ALA A 194 6.99 15.76 14.48
N GLU A 195 8.15 15.99 13.86
CA GLU A 195 8.33 17.06 12.86
C GLU A 195 7.41 16.86 11.65
N LEU A 196 7.43 15.67 11.05
CA LEU A 196 6.63 15.35 9.86
C LEU A 196 5.13 15.35 10.16
N ALA A 197 4.70 14.86 11.33
CA ALA A 197 3.31 14.90 11.75
C ALA A 197 2.82 16.34 11.94
N SER A 198 3.62 17.21 12.55
CA SER A 198 3.29 18.63 12.69
C SER A 198 3.13 19.30 11.34
N ALA A 199 4.09 19.11 10.43
CA ALA A 199 4.05 19.70 9.09
C ALA A 199 2.85 19.18 8.26
N ALA A 200 2.60 17.87 8.30
CA ALA A 200 1.48 17.26 7.57
C ALA A 200 0.12 17.73 8.12
N ALA A 201 -0.01 17.88 9.45
CA ALA A 201 -1.22 18.38 10.09
C ALA A 201 -1.52 19.84 9.66
N GLU A 202 -0.50 20.69 9.65
CA GLU A 202 -0.61 22.09 9.21
C GLU A 202 -0.98 22.18 7.71
N GLU A 203 -0.23 21.50 6.85
CA GLU A 203 -0.42 21.53 5.39
C GLU A 203 -1.79 20.99 4.97
N ARG A 204 -2.30 19.97 5.66
CA ARG A 204 -3.57 19.32 5.31
C ARG A 204 -4.75 19.80 6.14
N GLY A 205 -4.53 20.72 7.08
CA GLY A 205 -5.57 21.24 7.96
C GLY A 205 -6.28 20.13 8.77
N LEU A 206 -5.53 19.15 9.26
CA LEU A 206 -6.08 18.01 9.99
C LEU A 206 -5.38 17.77 11.33
N THR A 207 -6.02 16.96 12.17
CA THR A 207 -5.47 16.50 13.44
C THR A 207 -5.30 14.99 13.40
N PHE A 208 -4.10 14.51 13.74
CA PHE A 208 -3.82 13.09 13.94
C PHE A 208 -4.35 12.61 15.29
N ASP A 209 -4.73 11.33 15.35
CA ASP A 209 -5.06 10.70 16.62
C ASP A 209 -3.81 10.57 17.50
N ALA A 210 -3.98 10.72 18.81
CA ALA A 210 -2.90 10.57 19.79
C ALA A 210 -2.21 9.20 19.66
N GLY A 211 -0.91 9.12 19.98
CA GLY A 211 -0.16 7.86 19.93
C GLY A 211 0.37 7.49 18.54
N ILE A 212 0.53 8.44 17.63
CA ILE A 212 1.11 8.21 16.30
C ILE A 212 2.47 7.50 16.38
N GLU A 213 3.40 7.98 17.22
CA GLU A 213 4.71 7.36 17.40
C GLU A 213 4.59 5.89 17.81
N GLU A 214 3.75 5.60 18.80
CA GLU A 214 3.55 4.24 19.31
C GLU A 214 3.03 3.30 18.21
N ARG A 215 2.02 3.73 17.43
CA ARG A 215 1.49 2.96 16.29
C ARG A 215 2.55 2.71 15.22
N LEU A 216 3.33 3.73 14.87
CA LEU A 216 4.35 3.64 13.83
C LEU A 216 5.52 2.73 14.27
N CYS A 217 5.92 2.79 15.54
CA CYS A 217 6.90 1.86 16.10
C CYS A 217 6.34 0.42 16.18
N ALA A 218 5.06 0.25 16.55
CA ALA A 218 4.40 -1.06 16.56
C ALA A 218 4.41 -1.73 15.18
N TYR A 219 4.07 -1.00 14.13
CA TYR A 219 4.17 -1.52 12.77
C TYR A 219 5.61 -1.86 12.39
N SER A 220 6.57 -1.02 12.78
CA SER A 220 8.00 -1.26 12.52
C SER A 220 8.50 -2.57 13.11
N ARG A 221 8.01 -2.95 14.30
CA ARG A 221 8.32 -4.26 14.90
C ARG A 221 7.77 -5.42 14.07
N ALA A 222 6.58 -5.29 13.46
CA ALA A 222 6.01 -6.33 12.60
C ALA A 222 6.84 -6.55 11.31
N VAL A 223 7.53 -5.50 10.83
CA VAL A 223 8.38 -5.55 9.62
C VAL A 223 9.89 -5.40 9.95
N ALA A 224 10.29 -5.75 11.16
CA ALA A 224 11.62 -5.45 11.72
C ALA A 224 12.82 -5.95 10.90
N HIS A 225 12.65 -7.02 10.12
CA HIS A 225 13.70 -7.66 9.33
C HIS A 225 13.91 -7.01 7.96
N PHE A 226 13.00 -6.14 7.52
CA PHE A 226 13.15 -5.46 6.24
C PHE A 226 14.30 -4.44 6.30
N PRO A 227 15.14 -4.36 5.25
CA PRO A 227 16.20 -3.37 5.19
C PRO A 227 15.59 -1.98 5.04
N THR A 228 16.18 -1.00 5.71
CA THR A 228 15.85 0.39 5.39
C THR A 228 16.49 0.79 4.07
N ALA A 229 15.75 1.54 3.27
CA ALA A 229 16.27 2.12 2.04
C ALA A 229 15.39 3.29 1.65
N VAL A 230 16.00 4.44 1.38
CA VAL A 230 15.32 5.52 0.68
C VAL A 230 15.20 5.10 -0.78
N LYS A 231 14.06 4.50 -1.13
CA LYS A 231 13.66 4.29 -2.53
C LYS A 231 12.67 5.36 -2.91
N GLU A 232 12.80 5.86 -4.14
CA GLU A 232 11.95 6.89 -4.76
C GLU A 232 12.19 8.36 -4.31
N ALA A 233 13.29 8.65 -3.60
CA ALA A 233 13.83 10.03 -3.49
C ALA A 233 15.14 10.25 -4.28
N SER A 234 15.62 9.24 -5.01
CA SER A 234 16.83 9.30 -5.84
C SER A 234 16.79 8.28 -7.00
N PRO A 235 17.28 8.62 -8.21
CA PRO A 235 17.20 7.77 -9.41
C PRO A 235 17.95 6.42 -9.35
N ALA A 236 18.66 6.10 -8.27
CA ALA A 236 19.74 5.12 -8.32
C ALA A 236 19.48 3.75 -7.65
N TYR A 237 18.34 3.47 -7.00
CA TYR A 237 18.19 2.21 -6.24
C TYR A 237 16.98 1.35 -6.62
N HIS A 238 17.19 0.51 -7.64
CA HIS A 238 16.39 -0.69 -7.90
C HIS A 238 16.71 -1.79 -6.88
N LYS A 239 15.76 -2.13 -6.00
CA LYS A 239 15.49 -3.49 -5.45
C LYS A 239 14.75 -3.43 -4.12
N LEU A 240 13.42 -3.43 -4.17
CA LEU A 240 12.47 -4.06 -3.24
C LEU A 240 11.14 -3.33 -3.44
N SER A 241 10.18 -3.99 -4.09
CA SER A 241 8.76 -3.75 -3.82
C SER A 241 8.47 -4.19 -2.39
N ILE A 242 7.61 -3.51 -1.67
CA ILE A 242 6.93 -4.14 -0.53
C ILE A 242 5.74 -4.91 -1.11
#